data_AF-A0A310SG61-F1
#
_entry.id   AF-A0A310SG61-F1
#
_cell.length_a   1.000
_cell.length_b   1.000
_cell.length_c   1.000
_cell.angle_alpha   90.00
_cell.angle_beta   90.00
_cell.angle_gamma   90.00
#
_symmetry.space_group_name_H-M   'P 1'
#
loop_
_entity.id
_entity.type
_entity.pdbx_description
1 polymer ?
#
loop_
_entity_poly.entity_id
_entity_poly.type
_entity_poly.pdbx_seq_one_letter_code
_entity_poly.pdbx_strand_id
1 'polypeptide(L)'
;MVVIPQVQKKVDEFHTKLRFCQRGLITMTNAGKDDNGSKFFFILSSTPDLQNKHTIFGKVTGGAIYNMLKLEEALVDEENNVRTLYPPKIRETEILNNPFSDIIPRIIVQESEEVKDSLKIKTATVKATKERIKNKLGDTKKERKKVDNYKIDDVEGEKEIKENE
;
A
#
# COMPACT_ATOMS: atom_id res chain seq x y z
N MET A 1 2.27 -6.86 31.73
CA MET A 1 2.17 -5.51 31.14
C MET A 1 2.40 -5.64 29.64
N VAL A 2 1.34 -5.70 28.84
CA VAL A 2 1.47 -5.77 27.38
C VAL A 2 1.77 -4.35 26.90
N VAL A 3 3.02 -4.10 26.52
CA VAL A 3 3.42 -2.84 25.91
C VAL A 3 2.86 -2.83 24.49
N ILE A 4 1.73 -2.17 24.29
CA ILE A 4 1.24 -1.83 22.96
C ILE A 4 2.28 -0.86 22.38
N PRO A 5 2.96 -1.19 21.27
CA PRO A 5 3.93 -0.27 20.68
C PRO A 5 3.20 1.01 20.30
N GLN A 6 3.73 2.14 20.78
CA GLN A 6 3.24 3.48 20.46
C GLN A 6 3.16 3.61 18.93
N VAL A 7 1.99 4.00 18.41
CA VAL A 7 1.86 4.38 17.01
C VAL A 7 2.77 5.58 16.80
N GLN A 8 3.81 5.42 15.98
CA GLN A 8 4.70 6.52 15.63
C GLN A 8 3.85 7.61 14.98
N LYS A 9 3.77 8.79 15.61
CA LYS A 9 3.06 9.95 15.08
C LYS A 9 3.75 10.41 13.80
N LYS A 10 2.96 10.71 12.77
CA LYS A 10 3.47 11.19 11.47
C LYS A 10 3.64 12.71 11.47
N VAL A 11 4.66 13.17 10.75
CA VAL A 11 4.97 14.59 10.52
C VAL A 11 3.91 15.21 9.59
N ASP A 12 3.67 16.51 9.72
CA ASP A 12 2.81 17.25 8.80
C ASP A 12 3.47 17.44 7.42
N GLU A 13 2.73 17.21 6.34
CA GLU A 13 3.21 17.35 4.97
C GLU A 13 2.37 18.39 4.20
N PHE A 14 3.02 19.46 3.73
CA PHE A 14 2.37 20.54 3.01
C PHE A 14 2.92 20.70 1.60
N HIS A 15 2.01 20.87 0.63
CA HIS A 15 2.38 21.15 -0.75
C HIS A 15 1.60 22.35 -1.28
N THR A 16 2.31 23.29 -1.91
CA THR A 16 1.74 24.49 -2.56
C THR A 16 0.60 24.24 -3.56
N LYS A 17 0.54 23.05 -4.18
CA LYS A 17 -0.51 22.66 -5.13
C LYS A 17 -1.77 22.12 -4.45
N LEU A 18 -1.65 21.67 -3.20
CA LEU A 18 -2.75 21.11 -2.41
C LEU A 18 -3.33 22.22 -1.52
N ARG A 19 -4.54 22.67 -1.88
CA ARG A 19 -5.23 23.76 -1.20
C ARG A 19 -6.66 23.39 -0.83
N PHE A 20 -7.13 23.90 0.30
CA PHE A 20 -8.50 23.74 0.80
C PHE A 20 -9.52 24.62 0.04
N CYS A 21 -9.57 24.51 -1.29
CA CYS A 21 -10.40 25.35 -2.16
C CYS A 21 -11.68 24.67 -2.66
N GLN A 22 -11.86 23.38 -2.38
CA GLN A 22 -12.99 22.60 -2.91
C GLN A 22 -13.41 21.52 -1.92
N ARG A 23 -14.67 21.09 -2.04
CA ARG A 23 -15.20 19.93 -1.34
C ARG A 23 -14.61 18.62 -1.84
N GLY A 24 -14.73 17.57 -1.02
CA GLY A 24 -14.27 16.23 -1.34
C GLY A 24 -12.79 15.99 -1.09
N LEU A 25 -12.08 16.90 -0.42
CA LEU A 25 -10.71 16.64 0.03
C LEU A 25 -10.73 15.78 1.30
N ILE A 26 -9.71 14.92 1.45
CA ILE A 26 -9.53 14.06 2.62
C ILE A 26 -8.24 14.48 3.33
N THR A 27 -8.36 14.76 4.61
CA THR A 27 -7.30 15.40 5.41
C THR A 27 -7.09 14.72 6.74
N MET A 28 -5.86 14.73 7.22
CA MET A 28 -5.50 14.15 8.51
C MET A 28 -5.85 15.10 9.66
N THR A 29 -6.45 14.57 10.72
CA THR A 29 -6.67 15.31 11.97
C THR A 29 -5.40 15.28 12.79
N ASN A 30 -5.02 16.43 13.34
CA ASN A 30 -3.96 16.55 14.33
C ASN A 30 -4.47 17.38 15.54
N ALA A 31 -3.89 17.19 16.73
CA ALA A 31 -4.17 18.04 17.90
C ALA A 31 -3.07 19.09 18.14
N GLY A 32 -2.08 19.13 17.25
CA GLY A 32 -0.91 19.99 17.30
C GLY A 32 0.04 19.64 16.16
N LYS A 33 1.17 20.35 16.09
CA LYS A 33 2.19 20.13 15.06
C LYS A 33 2.73 18.69 15.12
N ASP A 34 2.82 18.04 13.96
CA ASP A 34 3.37 16.69 13.78
C ASP A 34 2.67 15.61 14.63
N ASP A 35 1.38 15.80 14.89
CA ASP A 35 0.53 14.88 15.66
C ASP A 35 -0.45 14.10 14.77
N ASN A 36 0.00 13.70 13.58
CA ASN A 36 -0.85 12.94 12.67
C ASN A 36 -0.96 11.49 13.13
N GLY A 37 -2.18 11.10 13.50
CA GLY A 37 -2.56 9.72 13.85
C GLY A 37 -3.26 9.01 12.69
N SER A 38 -4.35 8.31 13.02
CA SER A 38 -5.23 7.64 12.06
C SER A 38 -6.58 8.32 11.86
N LYS A 39 -6.85 9.41 12.60
CA LYS A 39 -8.09 10.18 12.50
C LYS A 39 -8.02 11.09 11.28
N PHE A 40 -9.04 11.05 10.44
CA PHE A 40 -9.14 11.89 9.26
C PHE A 40 -10.55 12.49 9.16
N PHE A 41 -10.69 13.50 8.31
CA PHE A 41 -11.97 14.15 8.04
C PHE A 41 -12.13 14.49 6.56
N PHE A 42 -13.38 14.73 6.16
CA PHE A 42 -13.75 15.18 4.82
C PHE A 42 -14.00 16.68 4.81
N ILE A 43 -13.59 17.32 3.72
CA ILE A 43 -13.89 18.72 3.47
C ILE A 43 -15.22 18.82 2.71
N LEU A 44 -16.24 19.39 3.36
CA LEU A 44 -17.58 19.57 2.78
C LEU A 44 -17.72 20.90 2.02
N SER A 45 -16.95 21.92 2.39
CA SER A 45 -16.93 23.25 1.79
C SER A 45 -15.51 23.83 1.73
N SER A 46 -15.29 24.93 1.01
CA SER A 46 -13.96 25.56 0.94
C SER A 46 -13.55 26.10 2.32
N THR A 47 -12.41 25.65 2.85
CA THR A 47 -11.94 25.95 4.21
C THR A 47 -10.47 26.43 4.22
N PRO A 48 -10.19 27.65 3.74
CA PRO A 48 -8.83 28.17 3.66
C PRO A 48 -8.12 28.27 5.02
N ASP A 49 -8.87 28.35 6.13
CA ASP A 49 -8.33 28.45 7.49
C ASP A 49 -7.55 27.21 7.95
N LEU A 50 -7.76 26.07 7.28
CA LEU A 50 -7.07 24.80 7.55
C LEU A 50 -5.75 24.67 6.78
N GLN A 51 -5.46 25.62 5.89
CA GLN A 51 -4.24 25.62 5.08
C GLN A 51 -3.00 25.65 5.97
N ASN A 52 -2.01 24.80 5.64
CA ASN A 52 -0.76 24.64 6.38
C ASN A 52 -0.94 24.25 7.86
N LYS A 53 -2.12 23.73 8.23
CA LYS A 53 -2.40 23.16 9.56
C LYS A 53 -2.68 21.68 9.49
N HIS A 54 -3.30 21.20 8.42
CA HIS A 54 -3.63 19.78 8.23
C HIS A 54 -3.09 19.26 6.90
N THR A 55 -2.62 18.02 6.91
CA THR A 55 -2.09 17.34 5.73
C THR A 55 -3.25 16.85 4.83
N ILE A 56 -3.26 17.28 3.56
CA ILE A 56 -4.17 16.76 2.53
C ILE A 56 -3.51 15.55 1.90
N PHE A 57 -4.15 14.37 1.96
CA PHE A 57 -3.59 13.13 1.41
C PHE A 57 -4.46 12.48 0.32
N GLY A 58 -5.68 12.98 0.09
CA GLY A 58 -6.57 12.38 -0.88
C GLY A 58 -7.73 13.27 -1.29
N LYS A 59 -8.47 12.79 -2.30
CA LYS A 59 -9.69 13.41 -2.80
C LYS A 59 -10.72 12.32 -3.15
N VAL A 60 -11.98 12.58 -2.86
CA VAL A 60 -13.12 11.75 -3.23
C VAL A 60 -13.38 11.89 -4.74
N THR A 61 -13.50 10.77 -5.43
CA THR A 61 -13.82 10.72 -6.87
C THR A 61 -15.22 11.25 -7.13
N GLY A 62 -15.42 11.91 -8.28
CA GLY A 62 -16.71 12.53 -8.64
C GLY A 62 -17.92 11.59 -8.57
N GLY A 63 -17.78 10.31 -8.92
CA GLY A 63 -18.87 9.34 -8.81
C GLY A 63 -19.34 9.05 -7.37
N ALA A 64 -18.45 9.25 -6.38
CA ALA A 64 -18.73 8.99 -4.96
C ALA A 64 -19.00 10.27 -4.15
N ILE A 65 -18.89 11.45 -4.76
CA ILE A 65 -19.00 12.74 -4.05
C ILE A 65 -20.36 12.93 -3.39
N TYR A 66 -21.44 12.49 -4.04
CA TYR A 66 -22.80 12.59 -3.51
C TYR A 66 -23.01 11.70 -2.27
N ASN A 67 -22.34 10.55 -2.19
CA ASN A 67 -22.41 9.69 -1.01
C ASN A 67 -21.72 10.34 0.19
N MET A 68 -20.65 11.09 -0.05
CA MET A 68 -19.99 11.88 0.99
C MET A 68 -20.88 13.04 1.45
N LEU A 69 -21.57 13.74 0.53
CA LEU A 69 -22.46 14.85 0.91
C LEU A 69 -23.64 14.40 1.77
N LYS A 70 -24.13 13.15 1.62
CA LYS A 70 -25.14 12.58 2.53
C LYS A 70 -24.69 12.51 3.99
N LEU A 71 -23.39 12.58 4.27
CA LEU A 71 -22.88 12.65 5.65
C LEU A 71 -23.20 13.99 6.32
N GLU A 72 -23.37 15.06 5.53
CA GLU A 72 -23.74 16.40 6.00
C GLU A 72 -25.21 16.46 6.44
N GLU A 73 -26.08 15.64 5.82
CA GLU A 73 -27.51 15.59 6.10
C GLU A 73 -27.86 14.79 7.38
N ALA A 74 -26.86 14.25 8.07
CA ALA A 74 -27.07 13.43 9.26
C ALA A 74 -27.59 14.29 10.44
N LEU A 75 -28.69 13.84 11.06
CA LEU A 75 -29.25 14.48 12.25
C LEU A 75 -28.23 14.49 13.39
N VAL A 76 -28.08 15.64 14.05
CA VAL A 76 -27.11 15.88 15.13
C VAL A 76 -27.83 15.98 16.46
N ASP A 77 -27.13 15.65 17.55
CA ASP A 77 -27.64 15.86 18.90
C ASP A 77 -27.91 17.34 19.21
N GLU A 78 -28.94 17.59 20.03
CA GLU A 78 -29.31 18.94 20.45
C GLU A 78 -28.34 19.53 21.49
N GLU A 79 -27.51 18.70 22.12
CA GLU A 79 -26.67 19.11 23.24
C GLU A 79 -25.43 19.88 22.78
N ASN A 80 -24.70 19.37 21.78
CA ASN A 80 -23.43 19.97 21.37
C ASN A 80 -23.27 20.15 19.86
N ASN A 81 -24.19 19.66 19.03
CA ASN A 81 -24.09 19.69 17.56
C ASN A 81 -22.76 19.09 17.03
N VAL A 82 -22.09 18.26 17.82
CA VAL A 82 -20.81 17.64 17.43
C VAL A 82 -21.02 16.21 16.96
N ARG A 83 -22.01 15.51 17.54
CA ARG A 83 -22.20 14.09 17.29
C ARG A 83 -23.55 13.83 16.64
N THR A 84 -23.50 13.15 15.51
CA THR A 84 -24.69 12.67 14.82
C THR A 84 -25.44 11.65 15.67
N LEU A 85 -26.77 11.72 15.68
CA LEU A 85 -27.65 10.78 16.38
C LEU A 85 -27.43 9.33 15.90
N TYR A 86 -27.22 9.17 14.60
CA TYR A 86 -26.90 7.88 13.96
C TYR A 86 -25.60 8.00 13.17
N PRO A 87 -24.43 7.78 13.81
CA PRO A 87 -23.14 7.96 13.17
C PRO A 87 -22.91 6.97 12.03
N PRO A 88 -22.60 7.45 10.81
CA PRO A 88 -22.19 6.61 9.70
C PRO A 88 -20.96 5.77 10.07
N LYS A 89 -20.96 4.49 9.65
CA LYS A 89 -19.87 3.56 9.92
C LYS A 89 -19.24 3.07 8.62
N ILE A 90 -17.92 2.97 8.60
CA ILE A 90 -17.19 2.27 7.54
C ILE A 90 -17.39 0.78 7.77
N ARG A 91 -17.96 0.08 6.78
CA ARG A 91 -18.25 -1.35 6.87
C ARG A 91 -17.07 -2.20 6.39
N GLU A 92 -16.46 -1.79 5.29
CA GLU A 92 -15.37 -2.48 4.63
C GLU A 92 -14.51 -1.45 3.87
N THR A 93 -13.25 -1.80 3.63
CA THR A 93 -12.30 -0.98 2.87
C THR A 93 -11.55 -1.87 1.90
N GLU A 94 -11.56 -1.50 0.62
CA GLU A 94 -10.82 -2.18 -0.44
C GLU A 94 -9.73 -1.25 -1.00
N ILE A 95 -8.54 -1.80 -1.26
CA ILE A 95 -7.44 -1.07 -1.90
C ILE A 95 -7.42 -1.46 -3.38
N LEU A 96 -7.91 -0.57 -4.24
CA LEU A 96 -8.01 -0.83 -5.69
C LEU A 96 -6.64 -0.79 -6.39
N ASN A 97 -5.76 0.12 -5.96
CA ASN A 97 -4.41 0.27 -6.49
C ASN A 97 -3.46 0.64 -5.35
N ASN A 98 -2.48 -0.22 -5.08
CA ASN A 98 -1.46 0.01 -4.06
C ASN A 98 -0.14 0.44 -4.72
N PRO A 99 0.25 1.73 -4.65
CA PRO A 99 1.49 2.21 -5.25
C PRO A 99 2.75 1.82 -4.46
N PHE A 100 2.60 1.21 -3.29
CA PHE A 100 3.70 0.83 -2.41
C PHE A 100 3.79 -0.69 -2.31
N SER A 101 4.76 -1.29 -3.00
CA SER A 101 4.98 -2.74 -3.00
C SER A 101 5.57 -3.29 -1.70
N ASP A 102 6.16 -2.42 -0.89
CA ASP A 102 6.87 -2.72 0.35
C ASP A 102 5.96 -2.65 1.60
N ILE A 103 4.74 -2.13 1.49
CA ILE A 103 3.79 -2.09 2.60
C ILE A 103 3.27 -3.51 2.88
N ILE A 104 3.62 -4.03 4.05
CA ILE A 104 3.09 -5.28 4.57
C ILE A 104 2.12 -4.95 5.71
N PRO A 105 0.82 -5.32 5.62
CA PRO A 105 -0.13 -5.05 6.69
C PRO A 105 0.25 -5.83 7.94
N ARG A 106 0.15 -5.17 9.10
CA ARG A 106 0.33 -5.84 10.37
C ARG A 106 -0.85 -6.77 10.60
N ILE A 107 -0.61 -8.08 10.60
CA ILE A 107 -1.59 -9.07 11.03
C ILE A 107 -1.73 -8.93 12.54
N ILE A 108 -2.74 -8.19 12.99
CA ILE A 108 -3.17 -8.24 14.38
C ILE A 108 -4.00 -9.51 14.48
N VAL A 109 -3.35 -10.61 14.84
CA VAL A 109 -4.05 -11.81 15.30
C VAL A 109 -4.75 -11.39 16.58
N GLN A 110 -6.01 -10.96 16.49
CA GLN A 110 -6.93 -11.25 17.58
C GLN A 110 -6.85 -12.77 17.75
N GLU A 111 -6.66 -13.24 18.99
CA GLU A 111 -6.78 -14.67 19.31
C GLU A 111 -8.15 -15.18 18.87
N SER A 112 -8.23 -15.62 17.61
CA SER A 112 -9.19 -16.59 17.14
C SER A 112 -8.39 -17.59 16.32
N GLU A 113 -8.50 -18.84 16.72
CA GLU A 113 -7.58 -19.93 16.37
C GLU A 113 -7.61 -20.32 14.88
N GLU A 114 -8.46 -19.68 14.07
CA GLU A 114 -8.77 -20.05 12.68
C GLU A 114 -7.67 -19.68 11.67
N VAL A 115 -6.83 -18.67 11.93
CA VAL A 115 -5.78 -18.27 10.95
C VAL A 115 -4.58 -19.22 10.96
N LYS A 116 -4.35 -19.96 12.06
CA LYS A 116 -3.21 -20.89 12.17
C LYS A 116 -3.31 -22.05 11.19
N ASP A 117 -4.52 -22.51 10.88
CA ASP A 117 -4.70 -23.66 10.00
C ASP A 117 -4.51 -23.30 8.53
N SER A 118 -5.02 -22.14 8.11
CA SER A 118 -4.86 -21.69 6.71
C SER A 118 -3.40 -21.39 6.34
N LEU A 119 -2.60 -20.83 7.27
CA LEU A 119 -1.17 -20.58 7.05
C LEU A 119 -0.35 -21.88 7.07
N LYS A 120 -0.65 -22.82 7.95
CA LYS A 120 0.00 -24.14 7.96
C LYS A 120 -0.26 -24.91 6.66
N ILE A 121 -1.49 -24.86 6.13
CA ILE A 121 -1.88 -25.52 4.88
C ILE A 121 -1.13 -24.89 3.68
N LYS A 122 -1.06 -23.55 3.60
CA LYS A 122 -0.31 -22.85 2.53
C LYS A 122 1.20 -23.13 2.60
N THR A 123 1.76 -23.22 3.81
CA THR A 123 3.21 -23.48 3.97
C THR A 123 3.57 -24.94 3.68
N ALA A 124 2.69 -25.89 4.04
CA ALA A 124 2.87 -27.31 3.76
C ALA A 124 2.75 -27.63 2.27
N THR A 125 1.79 -27.03 1.57
CA THR A 125 1.61 -27.21 0.11
C THR A 125 2.79 -26.67 -0.69
N VAL A 126 3.34 -25.50 -0.32
CA VAL A 126 4.54 -24.94 -0.95
C VAL A 126 5.78 -25.82 -0.69
N LYS A 127 5.96 -26.35 0.52
CA LYS A 127 7.05 -27.29 0.83
C LYS A 127 6.94 -28.60 0.04
N ALA A 128 5.76 -29.21 0.02
CA ALA A 128 5.52 -30.45 -0.73
C ALA A 128 5.73 -30.27 -2.25
N THR A 129 5.33 -29.11 -2.79
CA THR A 129 5.53 -28.80 -4.22
C THR A 129 7.01 -28.58 -4.54
N LYS A 130 7.77 -27.91 -3.65
CA LYS A 130 9.21 -27.71 -3.80
C LYS A 130 10.00 -29.02 -3.70
N GLU A 131 9.59 -29.92 -2.80
CA GLU A 131 10.21 -31.24 -2.64
C GLU A 131 9.92 -32.15 -3.83
N ARG A 132 8.70 -32.09 -4.38
CA ARG A 132 8.32 -32.82 -5.59
C ARG A 132 9.09 -32.34 -6.83
N ILE A 133 9.36 -31.04 -6.94
CA ILE A 133 10.21 -30.47 -8.01
C ILE A 133 11.66 -30.92 -7.85
N LYS A 134 12.19 -30.92 -6.62
CA LYS A 134 13.56 -31.37 -6.33
C LYS A 134 13.77 -32.85 -6.66
N ASN A 135 12.80 -33.70 -6.34
CA ASN A 135 12.89 -35.14 -6.60
C ASN A 135 12.74 -35.46 -8.09
N LYS A 136 11.95 -34.70 -8.85
CA LYS A 136 11.89 -34.82 -10.32
C LYS A 136 13.18 -34.42 -11.04
N LEU A 137 14.03 -33.60 -10.42
CA LEU A 137 15.33 -33.18 -10.97
C LEU A 137 16.49 -34.11 -10.53
N GLY A 138 16.22 -35.12 -9.70
CA GLY A 138 17.24 -36.00 -9.09
C GLY A 138 17.70 -37.19 -9.93
N ASP A 139 16.94 -37.61 -10.94
CA ASP A 139 17.14 -38.91 -11.62
C ASP A 139 17.83 -38.82 -13.00
N THR A 140 18.70 -37.83 -13.22
CA THR A 140 19.64 -37.88 -14.36
C THR A 140 21.08 -37.67 -13.90
N LYS A 141 21.71 -38.74 -13.42
CA LYS A 141 23.19 -38.84 -13.32
C LYS A 141 23.72 -40.14 -13.91
N LYS A 142 24.15 -40.06 -15.17
CA LYS A 142 25.32 -40.71 -15.80
C LYS A 142 25.41 -40.10 -17.20
N GLU A 143 26.49 -39.51 -17.70
CA GLU A 143 27.92 -39.68 -17.47
C GLU A 143 28.66 -38.46 -18.08
N ARG A 144 29.94 -38.24 -17.72
CA ARG A 144 30.74 -37.06 -18.08
C ARG A 144 31.15 -37.05 -19.57
N LYS A 145 31.13 -35.88 -20.22
CA LYS A 145 32.13 -35.54 -21.25
C LYS A 145 32.85 -34.26 -20.86
N LYS A 146 34.16 -34.38 -20.58
CA LYS A 146 35.11 -33.27 -20.65
C LYS A 146 35.06 -32.76 -22.09
N VAL A 147 34.78 -31.48 -22.28
CA VAL A 147 35.02 -30.79 -23.55
C VAL A 147 36.19 -29.88 -23.28
N ASP A 148 37.24 -30.05 -24.09
CA ASP A 148 38.50 -29.35 -23.98
C ASP A 148 38.30 -27.84 -24.18
N ASN A 149 39.02 -27.05 -23.38
CA ASN A 149 39.06 -25.61 -23.49
C ASN A 149 39.67 -25.22 -24.84
N TYR A 150 38.87 -24.63 -25.73
CA TYR A 150 39.42 -23.90 -26.88
C TYR A 150 39.88 -22.52 -26.41
N LYS A 151 41.14 -22.24 -26.72
CA LYS A 151 41.77 -20.93 -26.60
C LYS A 151 41.01 -19.95 -27.50
N ILE A 152 40.66 -18.78 -26.95
CA ILE A 152 40.30 -17.61 -27.75
C ILE A 152 41.65 -16.98 -28.09
N ASP A 153 42.15 -17.29 -29.29
CA ASP A 153 43.28 -16.59 -29.86
C ASP A 153 42.72 -15.32 -30.53
N ASP A 154 43.19 -14.17 -30.06
CA ASP A 154 43.02 -12.88 -30.72
C ASP A 154 43.61 -12.97 -32.13
N VAL A 155 42.76 -12.99 -33.16
CA VAL A 155 43.18 -12.88 -34.55
C VAL A 155 42.74 -11.51 -35.05
N GLU A 156 43.71 -10.60 -35.03
CA GLU A 156 43.74 -9.44 -35.92
C GLU A 156 43.62 -9.91 -37.37
N GLY A 157 42.77 -9.22 -38.12
CA GLY A 157 42.55 -9.51 -39.53
C GLY A 157 41.82 -8.36 -40.20
N GLU A 158 42.56 -7.30 -40.49
CA GLU A 158 42.20 -6.31 -41.50
C GLU A 158 41.80 -7.03 -42.80
N LYS A 159 40.64 -6.68 -43.37
CA LYS A 159 40.48 -6.60 -44.83
C LYS A 159 39.47 -5.51 -45.19
N GLU A 160 40.04 -4.55 -45.89
CA GLU A 160 39.48 -3.41 -46.58
C GLU A 160 38.63 -3.83 -47.81
N ILE A 161 38.05 -2.82 -48.47
CA ILE A 161 37.51 -2.73 -49.85
C ILE A 161 36.11 -3.36 -50.15
N LYS A 162 35.10 -2.73 -50.81
CA LYS A 162 35.00 -1.57 -51.74
C LYS A 162 33.62 -0.88 -51.69
N GLU A 163 33.65 0.38 -52.13
CA GLU A 163 32.58 1.23 -52.68
C GLU A 163 31.70 0.57 -53.76
N ASN A 164 30.66 1.33 -54.14
CA ASN A 164 29.69 1.24 -55.26
C ASN A 164 28.29 0.89 -54.71
N GLU A 165 27.22 1.69 -54.84
CA GLU A 165 26.88 2.83 -55.71
C GLU A 165 25.79 3.65 -55.01
#